data_AF-A0A1Z9CF48-F1
#
_entry.id   AF-A0A1Z9CF48-F1
#
_cell.length_a   1.000
_cell.length_b   1.000
_cell.length_c   1.000
_cell.angle_alpha   90.00
_cell.angle_beta   90.00
_cell.angle_gamma   90.00
#
_symmetry.space_group_name_H-M   'P 1'
#
loop_
_entity.id
_entity.type
_entity.pdbx_description
1 polymer ?
#
loop_
_entity_poly.entity_id
_entity_poly.type
_entity_poly.pdbx_seq_one_letter_code
_entity_poly.pdbx_strand_id
1 'polypeptide(L)'
;MVLVATNKHFSHNDGPHPMDTRKKRALLVEKLSRLHSSVSSFSTSDDGYDQCLKRLLIFAENSEPESVKVLYKILCALPNVGRETKRETYFSFIEHFRSDLINLGFSAEELEEDLNPNEQEVADLFVDENIGKNLRIVEYLNSTFFTESQKSSLRKSRILIDFIKRCKTSYDPDTDRLNEDDLGISQEQFEDSLKSLEESKRILIYRAARGIDDDYMDRSLLSFLKSSIINTNIDEAEVDSKLLSDEEKVIEKLVIGDNLFKPVQAKESFSRQSRETQTSFEGIFWAFALLAFAVVLMFLINNTK
;
A
#
# COMPACT_ATOMS: atom_id res chain seq x y z
N MET A 1 -9.99 27.64 39.26
CA MET A 1 -8.59 28.10 39.18
C MET A 1 -8.11 27.73 37.78
N VAL A 2 -8.10 28.71 36.89
CA VAL A 2 -7.85 28.53 35.44
C VAL A 2 -6.35 28.30 35.28
N LEU A 3 -5.96 27.10 34.86
CA LEU A 3 -4.56 26.81 34.54
C LEU A 3 -4.30 27.21 33.08
N VAL A 4 -3.51 28.26 32.98
CA VAL A 4 -2.83 28.87 31.83
C VAL A 4 -2.55 27.89 30.69
N ALA A 5 -3.11 28.19 29.52
CA ALA A 5 -2.65 27.68 28.24
C ALA A 5 -1.22 28.20 27.99
N THR A 6 -0.25 27.30 27.97
CA THR A 6 1.06 27.58 27.39
C THR A 6 0.91 27.61 25.88
N ASN A 7 0.66 28.78 25.31
CA ASN A 7 0.85 29.01 23.88
C ASN A 7 2.32 28.72 23.56
N LYS A 8 2.59 27.56 22.97
CA LYS A 8 3.91 27.19 22.47
C LYS A 8 4.15 28.03 21.22
N HIS A 9 4.74 29.21 21.39
CA HIS A 9 5.26 29.98 20.26
C HIS A 9 6.45 29.20 19.69
N PHE A 10 6.25 28.52 18.55
CA PHE A 10 7.34 27.92 17.80
C PHE A 10 8.18 29.05 17.16
N SER A 11 9.12 29.59 17.93
CA SER A 11 10.23 30.35 17.37
C SER A 11 11.01 29.40 16.46
N HIS A 12 11.31 29.81 15.23
CA HIS A 12 12.41 29.21 14.47
C HIS A 12 13.64 29.23 15.38
N ASN A 13 14.04 28.06 15.85
CA ASN A 13 15.13 27.88 16.76
C ASN A 13 16.24 27.26 15.92
N ASP A 14 17.35 27.97 15.70
CA ASP A 14 18.53 27.53 14.92
C ASP A 14 19.33 26.39 15.62
N GLY A 15 18.63 25.56 16.39
CA GLY A 15 19.17 24.32 16.95
C GLY A 15 19.25 23.24 15.86
N PRO A 16 20.05 22.18 16.08
CA PRO A 16 20.29 21.20 15.04
C PRO A 16 19.07 20.29 14.85
N HIS A 17 18.30 20.54 13.79
CA HIS A 17 17.07 19.85 13.42
C HIS A 17 17.19 18.31 13.44
N PRO A 18 16.13 17.57 13.84
CA PRO A 18 16.06 16.12 13.96
C PRO A 18 16.12 15.45 12.58
N MET A 19 15.93 16.22 11.50
CA MET A 19 15.95 15.72 10.12
C MET A 19 17.27 16.03 9.38
N ASP A 20 18.22 16.70 10.02
CA ASP A 20 19.49 17.17 9.40
C ASP A 20 20.42 16.06 8.94
N THR A 21 20.32 14.87 9.55
CA THR A 21 21.24 13.78 9.25
C THR A 21 20.50 12.46 9.12
N ARG A 22 21.00 11.59 8.26
CA ARG A 22 20.49 10.22 8.08
C ARG A 22 20.37 9.46 9.41
N LYS A 23 21.33 9.62 10.31
CA LYS A 23 21.31 8.95 11.63
C LYS A 23 20.18 9.45 12.52
N LYS A 24 19.94 10.77 12.55
CA LYS A 24 18.83 11.33 13.33
C LYS A 24 17.47 10.96 12.70
N ARG A 25 17.36 10.96 11.37
CA ARG A 25 16.17 10.49 10.64
C ARG A 25 15.84 9.04 10.99
N ALA A 26 16.82 8.12 10.94
CA ALA A 26 16.61 6.73 11.34
C ALA A 26 16.14 6.58 12.80
N LEU A 27 16.71 7.36 13.74
CA LEU A 27 16.26 7.35 15.14
C LEU A 27 14.84 7.89 15.30
N LEU A 28 14.47 8.93 14.53
CA LEU A 28 13.11 9.44 14.49
C LEU A 28 12.17 8.36 13.95
N VAL A 29 12.49 7.74 12.82
CA VAL A 29 11.71 6.64 12.24
C VAL A 29 11.46 5.54 13.27
N GLU A 30 12.48 5.08 13.99
CA GLU A 30 12.31 4.06 15.05
C GLU A 30 11.27 4.48 16.12
N LYS A 31 11.26 5.75 16.52
CA LYS A 31 10.26 6.28 17.47
C LYS A 31 8.87 6.30 16.84
N LEU A 32 8.75 6.77 15.59
CA LEU A 32 7.49 6.79 14.85
C LEU A 32 6.93 5.38 14.67
N SER A 33 7.77 4.39 14.39
CA SER A 33 7.40 2.97 14.26
C SER A 33 6.76 2.42 15.52
N ARG A 34 7.35 2.72 16.67
CA ARG A 34 6.83 2.29 17.97
C ARG A 34 5.48 2.95 18.27
N LEU A 35 5.35 4.25 17.98
CA LEU A 35 4.09 4.98 18.16
C LEU A 35 3.00 4.43 17.25
N HIS A 36 3.27 4.34 15.94
CA HIS A 36 2.36 3.77 14.93
C HIS A 36 1.94 2.33 15.26
N SER A 37 2.88 1.48 15.69
CA SER A 37 2.58 0.11 16.14
C SER A 37 1.65 0.11 17.35
N SER A 38 1.88 1.01 18.30
CA SER A 38 1.06 1.11 19.52
C SER A 38 -0.37 1.56 19.25
N VAL A 39 -0.64 2.27 18.15
CA VAL A 39 -2.01 2.68 17.82
C VAL A 39 -2.90 1.48 17.51
N SER A 40 -2.36 0.33 17.08
CA SER A 40 -3.17 -0.87 16.81
C SER A 40 -4.04 -1.37 17.97
N SER A 41 -3.71 -1.01 19.21
CA SER A 41 -4.45 -1.39 20.42
C SER A 41 -5.43 -0.32 20.94
N PHE A 42 -5.57 0.83 20.27
CA PHE A 42 -6.36 1.95 20.79
C PHE A 42 -7.84 1.61 21.05
N SER A 43 -8.39 0.67 20.29
CA SER A 43 -9.80 0.24 20.35
C SER A 43 -10.05 -0.94 21.28
N THR A 44 -9.02 -1.45 21.98
CA THR A 44 -9.16 -2.66 22.82
C THR A 44 -9.89 -2.41 24.15
N SER A 45 -9.82 -1.20 24.70
CA SER A 45 -10.52 -0.76 25.91
C SER A 45 -10.43 0.76 26.06
N ASP A 46 -11.22 1.35 26.97
CA ASP A 46 -11.12 2.78 27.31
C ASP A 46 -9.71 3.15 27.83
N ASP A 47 -9.10 2.29 28.66
CA ASP A 47 -7.72 2.48 29.12
C ASP A 47 -6.71 2.36 27.96
N GLY A 48 -6.96 1.48 26.99
CA GLY A 48 -6.16 1.38 25.77
C GLY A 48 -6.22 2.66 24.93
N TYR A 49 -7.41 3.24 24.80
CA TYR A 49 -7.64 4.52 24.12
C TYR A 49 -6.84 5.64 24.79
N ASP A 50 -7.03 5.82 26.11
CA ASP A 50 -6.39 6.89 26.88
C ASP A 50 -4.86 6.76 26.88
N GLN A 51 -4.34 5.54 27.02
CA GLN A 51 -2.89 5.30 26.98
C GLN A 51 -2.29 5.57 25.60
N CYS A 52 -2.97 5.18 24.52
CA CYS A 52 -2.53 5.49 23.16
C CYS A 52 -2.49 7.00 22.93
N LEU A 53 -3.58 7.70 23.23
CA LEU A 53 -3.66 9.15 23.06
C LEU A 53 -2.58 9.86 23.89
N LYS A 54 -2.42 9.49 25.16
CA LYS A 54 -1.39 10.04 26.04
C LYS A 54 0.02 9.87 25.48
N ARG A 55 0.36 8.71 24.89
CA ARG A 55 1.68 8.48 24.28
C ARG A 55 1.93 9.39 23.08
N LEU A 56 0.91 9.59 22.24
CA LEU A 56 0.99 10.50 21.10
C LEU A 56 1.17 11.95 21.56
N LEU A 57 0.44 12.38 22.59
CA LEU A 57 0.56 13.74 23.15
C LEU A 57 1.91 13.98 23.82
N ILE A 58 2.43 13.02 24.59
CA ILE A 58 3.79 13.11 25.15
C ILE A 58 4.82 13.26 24.04
N PHE A 59 4.68 12.55 22.92
CA PHE A 59 5.57 12.74 21.78
C PHE A 59 5.44 14.16 21.20
N ALA A 60 4.21 14.66 21.01
CA ALA A 60 3.95 15.99 20.47
C ALA A 60 4.50 17.13 21.35
N GLU A 61 4.37 17.01 22.67
CA GLU A 61 4.89 17.98 23.63
C GLU A 61 6.42 18.08 23.58
N ASN A 62 7.10 16.96 23.33
CA ASN A 62 8.56 16.81 23.44
C ASN A 62 9.29 16.81 22.09
N SER A 63 8.60 17.02 20.98
CA SER A 63 9.17 16.97 19.62
C SER A 63 9.02 18.29 18.88
N GLU A 64 9.79 18.44 17.80
CA GLU A 64 9.68 19.58 16.88
C GLU A 64 8.43 19.47 15.98
N PRO A 65 7.85 20.60 15.54
CA PRO A 65 6.66 20.63 14.69
C PRO A 65 6.68 19.68 13.52
N GLU A 66 7.78 19.65 12.77
CA GLU A 66 7.96 18.84 11.57
C GLU A 66 7.88 17.34 11.91
N SER A 67 8.43 16.93 13.06
CA SER A 67 8.38 15.54 13.50
C SER A 67 6.96 15.10 13.87
N VAL A 68 6.18 16.01 14.45
CA VAL A 68 4.77 15.77 14.80
C VAL A 68 3.88 15.76 13.56
N LYS A 69 4.12 16.68 12.62
CA LYS A 69 3.46 16.71 11.31
C LYS A 69 3.69 15.40 10.56
N VAL A 70 4.93 14.90 10.51
CA VAL A 70 5.24 13.61 9.87
C VAL A 70 4.51 12.46 10.56
N LEU A 71 4.50 12.40 11.90
CA LEU A 71 3.72 11.38 12.62
C LEU A 71 2.23 11.45 12.28
N TYR A 72 1.65 12.64 12.31
CA TYR A 72 0.25 12.87 12.01
C TYR A 72 -0.09 12.41 10.58
N LYS A 73 0.71 12.81 9.59
CA LYS A 73 0.55 12.38 8.19
C LYS A 73 0.69 10.87 8.02
N ILE A 74 1.63 10.23 8.72
CA ILE A 74 1.75 8.77 8.74
C ILE A 74 0.48 8.13 9.31
N LEU A 75 -0.02 8.61 10.45
CA LEU A 75 -1.22 8.05 11.08
C LEU A 75 -2.47 8.20 10.20
N CYS A 76 -2.59 9.32 9.48
CA CYS A 76 -3.68 9.56 8.54
C CYS A 76 -3.56 8.67 7.28
N ALA A 77 -2.36 8.61 6.68
CA ALA A 77 -2.15 7.91 5.42
C ALA A 77 -2.08 6.39 5.58
N LEU A 78 -1.69 5.90 6.76
CA LEU A 78 -1.33 4.51 7.01
C LEU A 78 -2.00 4.00 8.30
N PRO A 79 -3.35 3.89 8.35
CA PRO A 79 -4.04 3.40 9.53
C PRO A 79 -3.54 2.03 9.97
N ASN A 80 -3.08 1.94 11.22
CA ASN A 80 -2.74 0.67 11.84
C ASN A 80 -3.92 0.18 12.67
N VAL A 81 -4.93 -0.36 12.00
CA VAL A 81 -6.16 -0.83 12.62
C VAL A 81 -6.13 -2.34 12.84
N GLY A 82 -6.54 -2.77 14.04
CA GLY A 82 -6.84 -4.17 14.32
C GLY A 82 -7.92 -4.73 13.40
N ARG A 83 -8.02 -6.06 13.30
CA ARG A 83 -8.96 -6.75 12.39
C ARG A 83 -10.42 -6.32 12.59
N GLU A 84 -10.83 -6.10 13.84
CA GLU A 84 -12.20 -5.75 14.23
C GLU A 84 -12.48 -4.25 14.30
N THR A 85 -11.49 -3.40 13.99
CA THR A 85 -11.66 -1.96 14.15
C THR A 85 -12.13 -1.33 12.85
N LYS A 86 -13.32 -0.73 12.89
CA LYS A 86 -13.84 0.11 11.81
C LYS A 86 -12.89 1.28 11.54
N ARG A 87 -12.67 1.57 10.25
CA ARG A 87 -11.85 2.70 9.81
C ARG A 87 -12.40 4.04 10.31
N GLU A 88 -13.72 4.20 10.35
CA GLU A 88 -14.37 5.39 10.91
C GLU A 88 -14.02 5.63 12.39
N THR A 89 -13.94 4.55 13.18
CA THR A 89 -13.53 4.63 14.60
C THR A 89 -12.08 5.08 14.73
N TYR A 90 -11.20 4.58 13.85
CA TYR A 90 -9.81 5.03 13.80
C TYR A 90 -9.70 6.50 13.44
N PHE A 91 -10.40 6.97 12.40
CA PHE A 91 -10.34 8.38 12.03
C PHE A 91 -10.98 9.30 13.08
N SER A 92 -12.00 8.83 13.80
CA SER A 92 -12.52 9.56 14.97
C SER A 92 -11.45 9.73 16.06
N PHE A 93 -10.62 8.70 16.29
CA PHE A 93 -9.48 8.79 17.20
C PHE A 93 -8.40 9.76 16.69
N ILE A 94 -8.10 9.74 15.39
CA ILE A 94 -7.12 10.67 14.79
C ILE A 94 -7.62 12.12 14.84
N GLU A 95 -8.91 12.39 14.62
CA GLU A 95 -9.49 13.73 14.77
C GLU A 95 -9.47 14.23 16.23
N HIS A 96 -9.64 13.33 17.20
CA HIS A 96 -9.44 13.68 18.61
C HIS A 96 -7.98 14.07 18.86
N PHE A 97 -7.03 13.27 18.40
CA PHE A 97 -5.61 13.60 18.49
C PHE A 97 -5.28 14.93 17.80
N ARG A 98 -5.82 15.19 16.61
CA ARG A 98 -5.68 16.47 15.90
C ARG A 98 -6.20 17.65 16.73
N SER A 99 -7.37 17.50 17.35
CA SER A 99 -7.95 18.54 18.20
C SER A 99 -7.03 18.87 19.38
N ASP A 100 -6.42 17.85 19.99
CA ASP A 100 -5.43 18.05 21.06
C ASP A 100 -4.12 18.68 20.56
N LEU A 101 -3.66 18.34 19.35
CA LEU A 101 -2.53 19.05 18.73
C LEU A 101 -2.84 20.55 18.56
N ILE A 102 -4.04 20.91 18.11
CA ILE A 102 -4.46 22.31 18.01
C ILE A 102 -4.44 22.97 19.39
N ASN A 103 -4.94 22.29 20.42
CA ASN A 103 -4.89 22.76 21.80
C ASN A 103 -3.46 22.94 22.34
N LEU A 104 -2.50 22.15 21.85
CA LEU A 104 -1.07 22.27 22.16
C LEU A 104 -0.36 23.38 21.36
N GLY A 105 -1.05 24.05 20.43
CA GLY A 105 -0.55 25.19 19.67
C GLY A 105 -0.04 24.86 18.26
N PHE A 106 -0.34 23.68 17.72
CA PHE A 106 -0.06 23.36 16.32
C PHE A 106 -1.11 24.00 15.40
N SER A 107 -0.72 24.49 14.22
CA SER A 107 -1.68 25.00 13.22
C SER A 107 -2.41 23.85 12.54
N ALA A 108 -3.73 23.98 12.42
CA ALA A 108 -4.55 23.01 11.69
C ALA A 108 -4.22 23.00 10.20
N GLU A 109 -3.88 24.15 9.63
CA GLU A 109 -3.47 24.30 8.23
C GLU A 109 -2.11 23.61 8.00
N GLU A 110 -1.10 23.89 8.84
CA GLU A 110 0.24 23.31 8.72
C GLU A 110 0.22 21.77 8.84
N LEU A 111 -0.65 21.21 9.69
CA LEU A 111 -0.83 19.75 9.81
C LEU A 111 -1.42 19.12 8.54
N GLU A 112 -2.20 19.88 7.77
CA GLU A 112 -2.84 19.40 6.54
C GLU A 112 -2.03 19.69 5.27
N GLU A 113 -1.02 20.56 5.32
CA GLU A 113 -0.10 20.78 4.20
C GLU A 113 0.67 19.51 3.81
N ASP A 114 1.06 19.44 2.54
CA ASP A 114 1.94 18.38 2.03
C ASP A 114 3.29 18.38 2.77
N LEU A 115 3.93 17.22 2.80
CA LEU A 115 5.26 17.09 3.39
C LEU A 115 6.28 17.80 2.52
N ASN A 116 7.14 18.62 3.15
CA ASN A 116 8.30 19.17 2.46
C ASN A 116 9.34 18.06 2.17
N PRO A 117 10.38 18.31 1.35
CA PRO A 117 11.33 17.25 0.97
C PRO A 117 12.03 16.54 2.14
N ASN A 118 12.34 17.26 3.23
CA ASN A 118 13.00 16.67 4.40
C ASN A 118 12.03 15.80 5.23
N GLU A 119 10.80 16.29 5.40
CA GLU A 119 9.71 15.56 6.04
C GLU A 119 9.36 14.28 5.24
N GLN A 120 9.29 14.41 3.91
CA GLN A 120 9.03 13.31 3.00
C GLN A 120 10.14 12.26 3.06
N GLU A 121 11.41 12.63 3.20
CA GLU A 121 12.49 11.65 3.34
C GLU A 121 12.33 10.80 4.61
N VAL A 122 11.83 11.37 5.72
CA VAL A 122 11.52 10.61 6.94
C VAL A 122 10.33 9.67 6.71
N ALA A 123 9.28 10.18 6.06
CA ALA A 123 8.12 9.36 5.68
C ALA A 123 8.51 8.19 4.76
N ASP A 124 9.39 8.43 3.79
CA ASP A 124 9.87 7.43 2.85
C ASP A 124 10.67 6.35 3.56
N LEU A 125 11.61 6.75 4.43
CA LEU A 125 12.35 5.80 5.28
C LEU A 125 11.41 5.00 6.18
N PHE A 126 10.40 5.65 6.77
CA PHE A 126 9.40 4.98 7.57
C PHE A 126 8.65 3.91 6.77
N VAL A 127 8.20 4.24 5.56
CA VAL A 127 7.51 3.31 4.66
C VAL A 127 8.43 2.15 4.29
N ASP A 128 9.68 2.42 3.92
CA ASP A 128 10.62 1.38 3.51
C ASP A 128 10.97 0.43 4.66
N GLU A 129 11.08 0.95 5.89
CA GLU A 129 11.41 0.15 7.08
C GLU A 129 10.23 -0.60 7.67
N ASN A 130 9.02 -0.01 7.64
CA ASN A 130 7.88 -0.51 8.42
C ASN A 130 6.70 -0.97 7.55
N ILE A 131 6.64 -0.52 6.31
CA ILE A 131 5.48 -0.70 5.44
C ILE A 131 5.86 -1.59 4.25
N GLY A 132 5.89 -2.88 4.56
CA GLY A 132 5.90 -3.97 3.59
C GLY A 132 4.52 -4.27 3.00
N LYS A 133 4.32 -5.52 2.55
CA LYS A 133 3.09 -6.03 1.89
C LYS A 133 1.78 -5.90 2.71
N ASN A 134 1.83 -5.36 3.93
CA ASN A 134 0.69 -5.20 4.82
C ASN A 134 -0.13 -3.93 4.53
N LEU A 135 0.31 -3.11 3.59
CA LEU A 135 -0.43 -1.94 3.16
C LEU A 135 -1.74 -2.36 2.49
N ARG A 136 -2.89 -1.93 3.04
CA ARG A 136 -4.18 -2.27 2.43
C ARG A 136 -4.43 -1.40 1.20
N ILE A 137 -5.36 -1.87 0.38
CA ILE A 137 -5.64 -1.32 -0.95
C ILE A 137 -6.05 0.15 -0.90
N VAL A 138 -6.77 0.57 0.15
CA VAL A 138 -7.25 1.94 0.32
C VAL A 138 -6.10 2.91 0.55
N GLU A 139 -5.24 2.61 1.52
CA GLU A 139 -4.11 3.45 1.89
C GLU A 139 -3.18 3.61 0.69
N TYR A 140 -2.98 2.57 -0.11
CA TYR A 140 -2.06 2.67 -1.22
C TYR A 140 -2.64 3.33 -2.49
N LEU A 141 -3.87 2.99 -2.87
CA LEU A 141 -4.42 3.45 -4.14
C LEU A 141 -4.93 4.89 -4.13
N ASN A 142 -5.35 5.39 -2.96
CA ASN A 142 -5.85 6.76 -2.82
C ASN A 142 -4.81 7.75 -2.29
N SER A 143 -3.73 7.28 -1.67
CA SER A 143 -2.88 8.20 -0.90
C SER A 143 -1.91 8.99 -1.77
N THR A 144 -1.85 10.31 -1.52
CA THR A 144 -0.81 11.20 -2.06
C THR A 144 0.53 11.04 -1.32
N PHE A 145 0.54 10.40 -0.15
CA PHE A 145 1.68 10.24 0.76
C PHE A 145 2.92 9.55 0.16
N PHE A 146 2.72 8.59 -0.74
CA PHE A 146 3.84 7.83 -1.33
C PHE A 146 4.44 8.57 -2.53
N THR A 147 5.77 8.49 -2.66
CA THR A 147 6.49 9.03 -3.84
C THR A 147 6.22 8.21 -5.11
N GLU A 148 6.56 8.75 -6.28
CA GLU A 148 6.41 8.04 -7.56
C GLU A 148 7.15 6.69 -7.58
N SER A 149 8.36 6.66 -7.01
CA SER A 149 9.16 5.44 -6.91
C SER A 149 8.45 4.36 -6.08
N GLN A 150 7.82 4.77 -4.98
CA GLN A 150 7.04 3.89 -4.12
C GLN A 150 5.73 3.48 -4.78
N LYS A 151 5.10 4.36 -5.58
CA LYS A 151 3.82 4.19 -6.29
C LYS A 151 3.89 3.40 -7.60
N SER A 152 4.99 2.70 -7.89
CA SER A 152 5.13 1.97 -9.15
C SER A 152 3.88 1.11 -9.46
N SER A 153 3.45 1.11 -10.73
CA SER A 153 2.27 0.34 -11.15
C SER A 153 2.40 -1.15 -10.84
N LEU A 154 3.64 -1.67 -10.78
CA LEU A 154 3.95 -3.04 -10.34
C LEU A 154 3.61 -3.31 -8.87
N ARG A 155 3.86 -2.35 -7.98
CA ARG A 155 3.49 -2.49 -6.57
C ARG A 155 1.98 -2.33 -6.38
N LYS A 156 1.34 -1.47 -7.18
CA LYS A 156 -0.13 -1.31 -7.22
C LYS A 156 -0.83 -2.59 -7.69
N SER A 157 -0.32 -3.21 -8.76
CA SER A 157 -0.88 -4.47 -9.25
C SER A 157 -0.73 -5.59 -8.22
N ARG A 158 0.41 -5.70 -7.52
CA ARG A 158 0.59 -6.72 -6.46
C ARG A 158 -0.40 -6.59 -5.31
N ILE A 159 -0.70 -5.37 -4.87
CA ILE A 159 -1.69 -5.13 -3.81
C ILE A 159 -3.10 -5.50 -4.30
N LEU A 160 -3.42 -5.19 -5.56
CA LEU A 160 -4.69 -5.57 -6.15
C LEU A 160 -4.81 -7.11 -6.34
N ILE A 161 -3.74 -7.78 -6.76
CA ILE A 161 -3.66 -9.25 -6.86
C ILE A 161 -3.94 -9.89 -5.49
N ASP A 162 -3.28 -9.40 -4.44
CA ASP A 162 -3.47 -9.88 -3.08
C ASP A 162 -4.91 -9.66 -2.59
N PHE A 163 -5.48 -8.48 -2.87
CA PHE A 163 -6.88 -8.18 -2.53
C PHE A 163 -7.86 -9.15 -3.21
N ILE A 164 -7.72 -9.37 -4.53
CA ILE A 164 -8.56 -10.32 -5.28
C ILE A 164 -8.41 -11.74 -4.73
N LYS A 165 -7.18 -12.15 -4.41
CA LYS A 165 -6.90 -13.46 -3.80
C LYS A 165 -7.60 -13.63 -2.44
N ARG A 166 -7.58 -12.60 -1.59
CA ARG A 166 -8.28 -12.62 -0.30
C ARG A 166 -9.78 -12.71 -0.46
N CYS A 167 -10.37 -11.95 -1.40
CA CYS A 167 -11.79 -12.09 -1.74
C CYS A 167 -12.13 -13.51 -2.20
N LYS A 168 -11.32 -14.10 -3.08
CA LYS A 168 -11.52 -15.48 -3.55
C LYS A 168 -11.44 -16.51 -2.43
N THR A 169 -10.52 -16.31 -1.49
CA THR A 169 -10.33 -17.20 -0.33
C THR A 169 -11.54 -17.13 0.62
N SER A 170 -12.09 -15.95 0.84
CA SER A 170 -13.22 -15.73 1.76
C SER A 170 -14.60 -15.96 1.16
N TYR A 171 -14.74 -16.01 -0.16
CA TYR A 171 -16.05 -16.06 -0.80
C TYR A 171 -16.74 -17.42 -0.65
N ASP A 172 -17.95 -17.37 -0.09
CA ASP A 172 -18.85 -18.50 0.04
C ASP A 172 -19.98 -18.41 -1.00
N PRO A 173 -19.99 -19.31 -2.00
CA PRO A 173 -20.99 -19.27 -3.08
C PRO A 173 -22.40 -19.65 -2.62
N ASP A 174 -22.56 -20.32 -1.47
CA ASP A 174 -23.87 -20.73 -0.97
C ASP A 174 -24.61 -19.56 -0.30
N THR A 175 -23.86 -18.64 0.31
CA THR A 175 -24.41 -17.48 1.04
C THR A 175 -24.22 -16.15 0.32
N ASP A 176 -23.45 -16.14 -0.78
CA ASP A 176 -23.05 -14.95 -1.54
C ASP A 176 -22.41 -13.87 -0.66
N ARG A 177 -21.52 -14.30 0.24
CA ARG A 177 -20.85 -13.45 1.24
C ARG A 177 -19.39 -13.81 1.41
N LEU A 178 -18.63 -12.88 1.98
CA LEU A 178 -17.26 -13.12 2.43
C LEU A 178 -17.26 -13.60 3.88
N ASN A 179 -16.89 -14.86 4.08
CA ASN A 179 -16.70 -15.45 5.40
C ASN A 179 -15.28 -15.18 5.91
N GLU A 180 -15.17 -14.96 7.21
CA GLU A 180 -13.88 -14.72 7.85
C GLU A 180 -13.03 -16.00 7.79
N ASP A 181 -11.88 -15.89 7.13
CA ASP A 181 -10.85 -16.93 7.05
C ASP A 181 -9.49 -16.30 7.38
N ASP A 182 -8.56 -17.10 7.92
CA ASP A 182 -7.28 -16.64 8.47
C ASP A 182 -6.40 -15.89 7.46
N LEU A 183 -6.57 -16.20 6.17
CA LEU A 183 -5.86 -15.61 5.04
C LEU A 183 -6.79 -14.79 4.11
N GLY A 184 -8.03 -14.55 4.54
CA GLY A 184 -9.08 -13.94 3.76
C GLY A 184 -9.34 -12.46 4.08
N ILE A 185 -10.55 -12.00 3.79
CA ILE A 185 -11.06 -10.68 4.13
C ILE A 185 -12.53 -10.81 4.55
N SER A 186 -12.91 -10.20 5.68
CA SER A 186 -14.30 -10.23 6.13
C SER A 186 -15.19 -9.34 5.26
N GLN A 187 -16.50 -9.64 5.23
CA GLN A 187 -17.49 -8.82 4.51
C GLN A 187 -17.39 -7.34 4.90
N GLU A 188 -17.30 -7.04 6.19
CA GLU A 188 -17.20 -5.68 6.70
C GLU A 188 -15.92 -4.97 6.23
N GLN A 189 -14.77 -5.64 6.31
CA GLN A 189 -13.49 -5.08 5.86
C GLN A 189 -13.48 -4.81 4.35
N PHE A 190 -14.12 -5.69 3.57
CA PHE A 190 -14.24 -5.54 2.13
C PHE A 190 -15.13 -4.34 1.76
N GLU A 191 -16.32 -4.24 2.35
CA GLU A 191 -17.25 -3.13 2.09
C GLU A 191 -16.67 -1.78 2.52
N ASP A 192 -16.04 -1.73 3.69
CA ASP A 192 -15.33 -0.55 4.19
C ASP A 192 -14.21 -0.12 3.23
N SER A 193 -13.44 -1.10 2.72
CA SER A 193 -12.38 -0.85 1.75
C SER A 193 -12.93 -0.29 0.44
N LEU A 194 -14.00 -0.89 -0.10
CA LEU A 194 -14.60 -0.41 -1.34
C LEU A 194 -15.14 1.01 -1.21
N LYS A 195 -15.90 1.30 -0.14
CA LYS A 195 -16.48 2.64 0.09
C LYS A 195 -15.40 3.72 0.22
N SER A 196 -14.26 3.36 0.79
CA SER A 196 -13.14 4.29 0.98
C SER A 196 -12.37 4.58 -0.31
N LEU A 197 -12.47 3.73 -1.34
CA LEU A 197 -11.73 3.90 -2.60
C LEU A 197 -12.35 4.98 -3.49
N GLU A 198 -11.49 5.69 -4.22
CA GLU A 198 -11.93 6.50 -5.35
C GLU A 198 -12.70 5.65 -6.36
N GLU A 199 -13.65 6.27 -7.05
CA GLU A 199 -14.56 5.58 -7.94
C GLU A 199 -13.84 4.82 -9.07
N SER A 200 -12.80 5.43 -9.67
CA SER A 200 -12.00 4.77 -10.72
C SER A 200 -11.24 3.55 -10.19
N LYS A 201 -10.81 3.56 -8.92
CA LYS A 201 -10.10 2.44 -8.28
C LYS A 201 -11.03 1.28 -7.98
N ARG A 202 -12.28 1.54 -7.59
CA ARG A 202 -13.32 0.51 -7.45
C ARG A 202 -13.60 -0.17 -8.79
N ILE A 203 -13.75 0.61 -9.86
CA ILE A 203 -13.95 0.08 -11.21
C ILE A 203 -12.74 -0.72 -11.69
N LEU A 204 -11.52 -0.26 -11.39
CA LEU A 204 -10.28 -0.99 -11.68
C LEU A 204 -10.27 -2.38 -11.01
N ILE A 205 -10.76 -2.52 -9.77
CA ILE A 205 -10.85 -3.82 -9.09
C ILE A 205 -11.69 -4.81 -9.92
N TYR A 206 -12.91 -4.43 -10.27
CA TYR A 206 -13.79 -5.31 -11.05
C TYR A 206 -13.22 -5.61 -12.43
N ARG A 207 -12.73 -4.60 -13.14
CA ARG A 207 -12.18 -4.78 -14.49
C ARG A 207 -10.96 -5.70 -14.50
N ALA A 208 -10.06 -5.54 -13.54
CA ALA A 208 -8.93 -6.43 -13.36
C ALA A 208 -9.40 -7.86 -13.04
N ALA A 209 -10.36 -8.01 -12.13
CA ALA A 209 -10.91 -9.32 -11.77
C ALA A 209 -11.62 -10.02 -12.93
N ARG A 210 -12.39 -9.27 -13.75
CA ARG A 210 -13.06 -9.80 -14.95
C ARG A 210 -12.07 -10.29 -16.00
N GLY A 211 -10.89 -9.68 -16.08
CA GLY A 211 -9.86 -10.07 -17.03
C GLY A 211 -9.04 -11.30 -16.60
N ILE A 212 -9.22 -11.78 -15.36
CA ILE A 212 -8.58 -13.01 -14.87
C ILE A 212 -9.25 -14.24 -15.49
N ASP A 213 -8.48 -15.30 -15.64
CA ASP A 213 -8.94 -16.59 -16.17
C ASP A 213 -10.15 -17.16 -15.40
N ASP A 214 -11.13 -17.69 -16.14
CA ASP A 214 -12.40 -18.21 -15.61
C ASP A 214 -12.19 -19.41 -14.65
N ASP A 215 -11.08 -20.15 -14.75
CA ASP A 215 -10.76 -21.24 -13.83
C ASP A 215 -10.38 -20.72 -12.43
N TYR A 216 -9.78 -19.53 -12.37
CA TYR A 216 -9.47 -18.87 -11.11
C TYR A 216 -10.64 -18.03 -10.60
N MET A 217 -11.27 -17.27 -11.50
CA MET A 217 -12.31 -16.30 -11.19
C MET A 217 -13.68 -16.81 -11.60
N ASP A 218 -14.34 -17.52 -10.68
CA ASP A 218 -15.67 -18.05 -10.97
C ASP A 218 -16.72 -16.94 -11.14
N ARG A 219 -17.79 -17.26 -11.89
CA ARG A 219 -18.85 -16.31 -12.24
C ARG A 219 -19.60 -15.78 -11.02
N SER A 220 -19.72 -16.56 -9.96
CA SER A 220 -20.44 -16.17 -8.75
C SER A 220 -19.66 -15.09 -8.01
N LEU A 221 -18.36 -15.30 -7.79
CA LEU A 221 -17.47 -14.29 -7.22
C LEU A 221 -17.37 -13.04 -8.09
N LEU A 222 -17.30 -13.19 -9.41
CA LEU A 222 -17.26 -12.04 -10.30
C LEU A 222 -18.56 -11.22 -10.22
N SER A 223 -19.71 -11.90 -10.17
CA SER A 223 -21.01 -11.28 -9.96
C SER A 223 -21.09 -10.57 -8.60
N PHE A 224 -20.60 -11.22 -7.54
CA PHE A 224 -20.51 -10.65 -6.20
C PHE A 224 -19.68 -9.35 -6.19
N LEU A 225 -18.50 -9.35 -6.81
CA LEU A 225 -17.67 -8.15 -6.92
C LEU A 225 -18.37 -7.03 -7.69
N LYS A 226 -19.03 -7.36 -8.82
CA LYS A 226 -19.79 -6.39 -9.61
C LYS A 226 -20.88 -5.72 -8.78
N SER A 227 -21.73 -6.52 -8.14
CA SER A 227 -22.82 -6.04 -7.30
C SER A 227 -22.30 -5.20 -6.13
N SER A 228 -21.22 -5.64 -5.49
CA SER A 228 -20.60 -4.91 -4.40
C SER A 228 -20.08 -3.53 -4.82
N ILE A 229 -19.53 -3.41 -6.03
CA ILE A 229 -19.08 -2.13 -6.58
C ILE A 229 -20.27 -1.23 -6.93
N ILE A 230 -21.32 -1.76 -7.56
CA ILE A 230 -22.54 -0.99 -7.86
C ILE A 230 -23.18 -0.46 -6.57
N ASN A 231 -23.20 -1.26 -5.50
CA ASN A 231 -23.71 -0.87 -4.17
C ASN A 231 -22.93 0.28 -3.52
N THR A 232 -21.80 0.71 -4.10
CA THR A 232 -21.08 1.91 -3.67
C THR A 232 -21.46 3.17 -4.46
N ASN A 233 -22.65 3.17 -5.08
CA ASN A 233 -23.22 4.25 -5.91
C ASN A 233 -22.50 4.47 -7.24
N ILE A 234 -21.99 3.41 -7.86
CA ILE A 234 -21.44 3.44 -9.23
C ILE A 234 -22.54 3.00 -10.19
N ASP A 235 -22.76 3.77 -11.26
CA ASP A 235 -23.70 3.39 -12.32
C ASP A 235 -23.23 2.10 -13.00
N GLU A 236 -24.12 1.12 -13.12
CA GLU A 236 -23.84 -0.15 -13.79
C GLU A 236 -23.34 0.04 -15.22
N ALA A 237 -23.82 1.08 -15.93
CA ALA A 237 -23.35 1.39 -17.27
C ALA A 237 -21.87 1.83 -17.30
N GLU A 238 -21.36 2.41 -16.22
CA GLU A 238 -19.98 2.91 -16.12
C GLU A 238 -18.97 1.82 -15.74
N VAL A 239 -19.42 0.76 -15.06
CA VAL A 239 -18.56 -0.34 -14.58
C VAL A 239 -17.68 -0.90 -15.70
N ASP A 240 -18.23 -1.04 -16.90
CA ASP A 240 -17.53 -1.57 -18.07
C ASP A 240 -17.01 -0.51 -19.04
N SER A 241 -17.59 0.69 -19.04
CA SER A 241 -17.36 1.72 -20.06
C SER A 241 -16.45 2.86 -19.61
N LYS A 242 -16.24 3.03 -18.30
CA LYS A 242 -15.43 4.14 -17.78
C LYS A 242 -14.00 4.08 -18.30
N LEU A 243 -13.52 5.24 -18.76
CA LEU A 243 -12.16 5.40 -19.24
C LEU A 243 -11.20 5.46 -18.05
N LEU A 244 -10.39 4.40 -17.90
CA LEU A 244 -9.30 4.36 -16.93
C LEU A 244 -8.15 5.27 -17.38
N SER A 245 -7.42 5.82 -16.41
CA SER A 245 -6.14 6.50 -16.65
C SER A 245 -5.09 5.55 -17.22
N ASP A 246 -4.02 6.09 -17.81
CA ASP A 246 -2.97 5.25 -18.40
C ASP A 246 -2.25 4.41 -17.34
N GLU A 247 -2.08 4.94 -16.13
CA GLU A 247 -1.56 4.16 -15.00
C GLU A 247 -2.50 3.00 -14.65
N GLU A 248 -3.80 3.26 -14.54
CA GLU A 248 -4.79 2.23 -14.20
C GLU A 248 -4.89 1.15 -15.27
N LYS A 249 -4.78 1.49 -16.56
CA LYS A 249 -4.66 0.50 -17.65
C LYS A 249 -3.41 -0.35 -17.53
N VAL A 250 -2.29 0.22 -17.12
CA VAL A 250 -1.05 -0.53 -16.86
C VAL A 250 -1.25 -1.48 -15.68
N ILE A 251 -1.85 -1.01 -14.59
CA ILE A 251 -2.17 -1.85 -13.42
C ILE A 251 -3.10 -2.99 -13.81
N GLU A 252 -4.20 -2.70 -14.51
CA GLU A 252 -5.16 -3.69 -15.04
C GLU A 252 -4.44 -4.81 -15.80
N LYS A 253 -3.58 -4.45 -16.77
CA LYS A 253 -2.79 -5.42 -17.54
C LYS A 253 -1.81 -6.23 -16.70
N LEU A 254 -1.15 -5.58 -15.74
CA LEU A 254 -0.20 -6.26 -14.84
C LEU A 254 -0.89 -7.26 -13.91
N VAL A 255 -2.10 -6.97 -13.45
CA VAL A 255 -2.91 -7.91 -12.66
C VAL A 255 -3.33 -9.09 -13.52
N ILE A 256 -3.95 -8.84 -14.68
CA ILE A 256 -4.44 -9.89 -15.59
C ILE A 256 -3.30 -10.82 -16.03
N GLY A 257 -2.12 -10.26 -16.30
CA GLY A 257 -0.96 -11.02 -16.78
C GLY A 257 -0.16 -11.76 -15.70
N ASP A 258 -0.55 -11.67 -14.42
CA ASP A 258 0.19 -12.28 -13.32
C ASP A 258 0.18 -13.81 -13.41
N ASN A 259 1.30 -14.44 -13.08
CA ASN A 259 1.44 -15.89 -13.17
C ASN A 259 0.49 -16.65 -12.22
N LEU A 260 0.04 -16.01 -11.12
CA LEU A 260 -0.94 -16.58 -10.20
C LEU A 260 -2.27 -16.92 -10.90
N PHE A 261 -2.64 -16.13 -11.90
CA PHE A 261 -3.92 -16.18 -12.58
C PHE A 261 -3.86 -16.85 -13.95
N LYS A 262 -2.68 -17.34 -14.35
CA LYS A 262 -2.56 -18.12 -15.58
C LYS A 262 -3.14 -19.51 -15.36
N PRO A 263 -3.86 -20.08 -16.34
CA PRO A 263 -4.34 -21.44 -16.23
C PRO A 263 -3.16 -22.37 -15.96
N VAL A 264 -3.31 -23.24 -14.96
CA VAL A 264 -2.34 -24.29 -14.72
C VAL A 264 -2.37 -25.14 -15.98
N GLN A 265 -1.34 -25.05 -16.83
CA GLN A 265 -1.20 -25.99 -17.93
C GLN A 265 -1.32 -27.37 -17.31
N ALA A 266 -2.42 -28.07 -17.64
CA ALA A 266 -2.65 -29.42 -17.20
C ALA A 266 -1.34 -30.16 -17.44
N LYS A 267 -0.73 -30.68 -16.36
CA LYS A 267 0.46 -31.54 -16.45
C LYS A 267 0.23 -32.40 -17.67
N GLU A 268 1.03 -32.20 -18.72
CA GLU A 268 1.03 -33.11 -19.84
C GLU A 268 1.14 -34.48 -19.22
N SER A 269 0.06 -35.26 -19.32
CA SER A 269 0.08 -36.66 -18.97
C SER A 269 1.32 -37.20 -19.64
N PHE A 270 2.23 -37.79 -18.87
CA PHE A 270 3.49 -38.36 -19.35
C PHE A 270 3.15 -39.44 -20.40
N SER A 271 2.90 -39.02 -21.64
CA SER A 271 2.87 -39.85 -22.81
C SER A 271 4.33 -40.07 -23.13
N ARG A 272 4.83 -41.21 -22.67
CA ARG A 272 6.18 -41.65 -22.95
C ARG A 272 6.28 -41.90 -24.45
N GLN A 273 6.83 -40.95 -25.21
CA GLN A 273 7.41 -41.28 -26.52
C GLN A 273 8.49 -40.30 -27.01
N SER A 274 9.61 -40.95 -27.41
CA SER A 274 10.70 -40.54 -28.29
C SER A 274 11.45 -39.23 -28.00
N ARG A 275 12.72 -39.40 -27.59
CA ARG A 275 13.79 -38.43 -27.79
C ARG A 275 13.78 -37.94 -29.24
N GLU A 276 13.33 -36.71 -29.45
CA GLU A 276 13.82 -35.86 -30.53
C GLU A 276 14.38 -34.59 -29.89
N THR A 277 15.70 -34.43 -30.04
CA THR A 277 16.44 -33.26 -29.60
C THR A 277 16.03 -32.05 -30.42
N GLN A 278 15.19 -31.17 -29.86
CA GLN A 278 15.16 -29.78 -30.32
C GLN A 278 16.43 -29.09 -29.82
N THR A 279 17.43 -29.00 -30.69
CA THR A 279 18.57 -28.10 -30.52
C THR A 279 18.05 -26.66 -30.50
N SER A 280 18.03 -26.02 -29.33
CA SER A 280 17.68 -24.60 -29.26
C SER A 280 18.79 -23.78 -29.94
N PHE A 281 18.44 -23.11 -31.04
CA PHE A 281 19.35 -22.26 -31.79
C PHE A 281 19.85 -21.05 -30.98
N GLU A 282 19.22 -20.72 -29.84
CA GLU A 282 19.67 -19.69 -28.91
C GLU A 282 21.03 -20.01 -28.27
N GLY A 283 21.28 -21.26 -27.86
CA GLY A 283 22.54 -21.64 -27.22
C GLY A 283 23.75 -21.52 -28.17
N ILE A 284 23.54 -21.84 -29.45
CA ILE A 284 24.55 -21.71 -30.50
C ILE A 284 24.81 -20.23 -30.81
N PHE A 285 23.77 -19.40 -30.84
CA PHE A 285 23.91 -17.97 -31.09
C PHE A 285 24.75 -17.26 -30.02
N TRP A 286 24.50 -17.57 -28.74
CA TRP A 286 25.31 -17.04 -27.63
C TRP A 286 26.76 -17.53 -27.66
N ALA A 287 27.02 -18.77 -28.09
CA ALA A 287 28.37 -19.29 -28.23
C ALA A 287 29.17 -18.55 -29.32
N PHE A 288 28.56 -18.27 -30.49
CA PHE A 288 29.21 -17.49 -31.54
C PHE A 288 29.42 -16.01 -31.14
N ALA A 289 28.46 -15.41 -30.44
CA ALA A 289 28.58 -14.03 -29.95
C ALA A 289 29.74 -13.88 -28.95
N LEU A 290 29.91 -14.82 -28.02
CA LEU A 290 31.03 -14.82 -27.07
C LEU A 290 32.38 -15.04 -27.76
N LEU A 291 32.43 -15.88 -28.80
CA LEU A 291 33.67 -16.14 -29.53
C LEU A 291 34.09 -14.91 -30.36
N ALA A 292 33.14 -14.24 -31.01
CA ALA A 292 33.40 -12.97 -31.71
C ALA A 292 33.87 -11.86 -30.74
N PHE A 293 33.25 -11.75 -29.56
CA PHE A 293 33.65 -10.79 -28.53
C PHE A 293 35.08 -11.05 -28.03
N ALA A 294 35.45 -12.32 -27.82
CA ALA A 294 36.81 -12.70 -27.41
C ALA A 294 37.86 -12.34 -28.46
N VAL A 295 37.55 -12.50 -29.76
CA VAL A 295 38.46 -12.10 -30.86
C VAL A 295 38.66 -10.59 -30.90
N VAL A 296 37.60 -9.80 -30.69
CA VAL A 296 37.69 -8.33 -30.64
C VAL A 296 38.52 -7.86 -29.44
N LEU A 297 38.34 -8.47 -28.27
CA LEU A 297 39.17 -8.18 -27.09
C LEU A 297 40.64 -8.50 -27.33
N MET A 298 40.94 -9.65 -27.92
CA MET A 298 42.31 -10.02 -28.28
C MET A 298 42.92 -9.04 -29.28
N PHE A 299 42.15 -8.58 -30.27
CA PHE A 299 42.62 -7.60 -31.26
C PHE A 299 42.89 -6.21 -30.65
N LEU A 300 42.07 -5.77 -29.67
CA LEU A 300 42.27 -4.52 -28.94
C LEU A 300 43.47 -4.59 -27.99
N ILE A 301 43.67 -5.72 -27.32
CA ILE A 301 44.85 -5.94 -26.46
C ILE A 301 46.15 -6.00 -27.28
N ASN A 302 46.11 -6.57 -28.48
CA ASN A 302 47.32 -6.71 -29.31
C ASN A 302 47.68 -5.44 -30.10
N ASN A 303 46.76 -4.48 -30.24
CA ASN A 303 46.99 -3.18 -30.91
C ASN A 303 47.19 -2.01 -29.93
N THR A 304 47.33 -2.27 -28.63
CA THR A 304 47.63 -1.26 -27.61
C THR A 304 49.11 -1.26 -27.18
N LYS A 305 50.01 -1.65 -28.09
CA LYS A 305 51.46 -1.44 -28.00
C LYS A 305 51.97 -0.56 -29.14
#